data_AF-A0ABD2PHH4-F1
#
_entry.id   AF-A0ABD2PHH4-F1
#
_cell.length_a   1.000
_cell.length_b   1.000
_cell.length_c   1.000
_cell.angle_alpha   90.00
_cell.angle_beta   90.00
_cell.angle_gamma   90.00
#
_symmetry.space_group_name_H-M   'P 1'
#
loop_
_entity.id
_entity.type
_entity.pdbx_description
1 polymer ?
#
loop_
_entity_poly.entity_id
_entity_poly.type
_entity_poly.pdbx_seq_one_letter_code
_entity_poly.pdbx_strand_id
1 'polypeptide(L)'
;MEFKCDCGNVYASRGNLRDHQRRFCRGAGEQNNDCPYCNISFAVYRGMRQHLRHRHPQQYNAEMEEEVESRPMRRGLWTEEEIEDMAIAEARVMVLSIGTW
;
A
#
# COMPACT_ATOMS: atom_id res chain seq x y z
N MET A 1 2.79 -14.25 -25.63
CA MET A 1 2.19 -13.15 -24.85
C MET A 1 3.30 -12.57 -24.00
N GLU A 2 3.62 -11.30 -24.19
CA GLU A 2 4.71 -10.63 -23.46
C GLU A 2 4.12 -9.88 -22.26
N PHE A 3 4.76 -9.98 -21.10
CA PHE A 3 4.31 -9.32 -19.87
C PHE A 3 5.27 -8.17 -19.56
N LYS A 4 4.81 -6.93 -19.73
CA LYS A 4 5.62 -5.72 -19.55
C LYS A 4 5.34 -5.08 -18.19
N CYS A 5 6.39 -4.62 -17.52
CA CYS A 5 6.29 -3.78 -16.33
C CYS A 5 6.33 -2.29 -16.72
N ASP A 6 5.73 -1.43 -15.90
CA ASP A 6 5.71 0.03 -16.10
C ASP A 6 7.12 0.67 -15.98
N CYS A 7 8.11 -0.08 -15.50
CA CYS A 7 9.52 0.30 -15.55
C CYS A 7 10.19 0.04 -16.91
N GLY A 8 9.48 -0.59 -17.87
CA GLY A 8 9.98 -0.89 -19.21
C GLY A 8 10.49 -2.32 -19.42
N ASN A 9 10.71 -3.09 -18.35
CA ASN A 9 11.19 -4.48 -18.45
C ASN A 9 10.11 -5.45 -18.98
N VAL A 10 10.53 -6.42 -19.79
CA VAL A 10 9.66 -7.44 -20.40
C VAL A 10 9.97 -8.82 -19.84
N TYR A 11 8.93 -9.60 -19.56
CA TYR A 11 9.02 -10.92 -18.95
C TYR A 11 8.27 -11.97 -19.76
N ALA A 12 8.82 -13.19 -19.76
CA ALA A 12 8.24 -14.34 -20.43
C ALA A 12 6.96 -14.87 -19.77
N SER A 13 6.68 -14.51 -18.51
CA SER A 13 5.50 -14.97 -17.78
C SER A 13 4.95 -13.91 -16.82
N ARG A 14 3.64 -14.02 -16.51
CA ARG A 14 2.98 -13.17 -15.51
C ARG A 14 3.55 -13.39 -14.11
N GLY A 15 4.01 -14.61 -13.80
CA GLY A 15 4.68 -14.93 -12.54
C GLY A 15 5.98 -14.16 -12.38
N ASN A 16 6.79 -14.11 -13.44
CA ASN A 16 8.05 -13.39 -13.45
C ASN A 16 7.85 -11.87 -13.33
N LEU A 17 6.85 -11.32 -14.02
CA LEU A 17 6.46 -9.92 -13.87
C LEU A 17 6.06 -9.59 -12.42
N ARG A 18 5.23 -10.44 -11.79
CA ARG A 18 4.79 -10.23 -10.41
C ARG A 18 5.95 -10.30 -9.42
N ASP A 19 6.87 -11.25 -9.62
CA ASP A 19 8.07 -11.36 -8.79
C ASP A 19 9.01 -10.17 -8.98
N HIS A 20 9.09 -9.62 -10.19
CA HIS A 20 9.82 -8.38 -10.45
C HIS A 20 9.22 -7.20 -9.69
N GLN A 21 7.92 -6.94 -9.87
CA GLN A 21 7.21 -5.85 -9.20
C GLN A 21 7.39 -5.94 -7.68
N ARG A 22 7.29 -7.14 -7.10
CA ARG A 22 7.43 -7.30 -5.65
C ARG A 22 8.84 -6.98 -5.12
N ARG A 23 9.88 -7.19 -5.92
CA ARG A 23 11.28 -7.19 -5.45
C ARG A 23 12.11 -6.00 -5.92
N PHE A 24 11.74 -5.39 -7.04
CA PHE A 24 12.61 -4.45 -7.75
C PHE A 24 11.92 -3.19 -8.26
N CYS A 25 10.58 -3.10 -8.26
CA CYS A 25 9.87 -1.99 -8.87
C CYS A 25 8.72 -1.53 -7.98
N ARG A 26 8.66 -0.24 -7.66
CA ARG A 26 7.59 0.34 -6.83
C ARG A 26 6.64 1.23 -7.61
N GLY A 27 6.99 1.67 -8.82
CA GLY A 27 6.15 2.51 -9.66
C GLY A 27 6.78 2.83 -11.03
N ALA A 28 6.05 3.57 -11.84
CA ALA A 28 6.47 3.94 -13.19
C ALA A 28 7.81 4.69 -13.18
N GLY A 29 8.79 4.19 -13.96
CA GLY A 29 10.11 4.81 -14.08
C GLY A 29 11.16 4.39 -13.05
N GLU A 30 10.80 3.64 -12.01
CA GLU A 30 11.74 3.17 -10.98
C GLU A 30 12.41 1.84 -11.41
N GLN A 31 13.29 1.90 -12.41
CA GLN A 31 14.06 0.70 -12.81
C GLN A 31 15.21 0.40 -11.83
N ASN A 32 15.63 1.39 -11.06
CA ASN A 32 16.72 1.31 -10.11
C ASN A 32 16.17 1.43 -8.70
N ASN A 33 16.65 0.61 -7.76
CA ASN A 33 16.36 0.81 -6.34
C ASN A 33 17.35 1.83 -5.78
N ASP A 34 17.39 3.02 -6.36
CA ASP A 34 18.20 4.13 -5.87
C ASP A 34 17.55 4.83 -4.68
N CYS A 35 18.39 5.40 -3.82
CA CYS A 35 17.91 6.20 -2.72
C CYS A 35 17.56 7.61 -3.24
N PRO A 36 16.33 8.11 -3.07
CA PRO A 36 15.97 9.45 -3.55
C PRO A 36 16.68 10.58 -2.80
N TYR A 37 17.30 10.28 -1.65
CA TYR A 37 17.99 11.25 -0.79
C TYR A 37 19.52 11.18 -0.87
N CYS A 38 20.09 10.21 -1.61
CA CYS A 38 21.52 10.13 -1.84
C CYS A 38 21.88 9.25 -3.05
N ASN A 39 23.10 9.38 -3.57
CA ASN A 39 23.52 8.69 -4.79
C ASN A 39 23.89 7.21 -4.59
N ILE A 40 23.20 6.48 -3.69
CA ILE A 40 23.43 5.05 -3.46
C ILE A 40 22.35 4.24 -4.17
N SER A 41 22.79 3.26 -4.96
CA SER A 41 21.92 2.34 -5.69
C SER A 41 21.98 0.93 -5.10
N PHE A 42 20.83 0.24 -5.08
CA PHE A 42 20.71 -1.11 -4.56
C PHE A 42 20.23 -2.09 -5.63
N ALA A 43 20.70 -3.33 -5.53
CA ALA A 43 20.28 -4.41 -6.42
C ALA A 43 18.83 -4.86 -6.17
N VAL A 44 18.29 -4.64 -4.97
CA VAL A 44 16.94 -5.07 -4.55
C VAL A 44 16.25 -4.01 -3.72
N TYR A 45 14.92 -3.93 -3.83
CA TYR A 45 14.08 -2.96 -3.12
C TYR A 45 14.23 -3.05 -1.60
N ARG A 46 14.30 -4.27 -1.07
CA ARG A 46 14.50 -4.51 0.37
C ARG A 46 15.79 -3.87 0.89
N GLY A 47 16.85 -3.89 0.09
CA GLY A 47 18.15 -3.30 0.44
C GLY A 47 18.05 -1.78 0.53
N MET A 48 17.42 -1.16 -0.47
CA MET A 48 17.14 0.28 -0.46
C MET A 48 16.27 0.69 0.74
N ARG A 49 15.21 -0.06 1.07
CA ARG A 49 14.37 0.23 2.26
C ARG A 49 15.13 0.14 3.57
N GLN A 50 15.98 -0.86 3.71
CA GLN A 50 16.82 -0.99 4.90
C GLN A 50 17.80 0.19 5.01
N HIS A 51 18.38 0.62 3.88
CA HIS A 51 19.20 1.82 3.82
C HIS A 51 18.43 3.08 4.25
N LEU A 52 17.22 3.31 3.73
CA LEU A 52 16.37 4.43 4.16
C LEU A 52 16.15 4.41 5.68
N ARG A 53 15.78 3.26 6.24
CA ARG A 53 15.55 3.11 7.68
C ARG A 53 16.77 3.47 8.53
N HIS A 54 17.99 3.19 8.07
CA HIS A 54 19.21 3.39 8.86
C HIS A 54 19.96 4.69 8.55
N ARG A 55 19.84 5.22 7.33
CA ARG A 55 20.60 6.39 6.86
C ARG A 55 19.73 7.63 6.63
N HIS A 56 18.43 7.43 6.47
CA HIS A 56 17.43 8.48 6.29
C HIS A 56 16.19 8.22 7.17
N PRO A 57 16.37 8.05 8.50
CA PRO A 57 15.27 7.60 9.37
C PRO A 57 14.09 8.57 9.41
N GLN A 58 14.33 9.88 9.28
CA GLN A 58 13.26 10.87 9.23
C GLN A 58 12.40 10.71 7.98
N GLN A 59 13.06 10.59 6.82
CA GLN A 59 12.38 10.41 5.53
C GLN A 59 11.65 9.06 5.49
N TYR A 60 12.30 7.99 5.97
CA TYR A 60 11.68 6.68 6.09
C TYR A 60 10.41 6.72 6.93
N ASN A 61 10.43 7.41 8.08
CA ASN A 61 9.26 7.51 8.94
C ASN A 61 8.13 8.33 8.30
N ALA A 62 8.44 9.45 7.64
CA ALA A 62 7.46 10.25 6.91
C ALA A 62 6.79 9.45 5.78
N GLU A 63 7.56 8.69 4.99
CA GLU A 63 7.01 7.76 4.00
C GLU A 63 6.11 6.69 4.64
N MET A 64 6.41 6.25 5.87
CA MET A 64 5.62 5.21 6.54
C MET A 64 4.26 5.76 6.98
N GLU A 65 4.24 7.00 7.47
CA GLU A 65 3.01 7.69 7.87
C GLU A 65 2.10 7.88 6.65
N GLU A 66 2.63 8.34 5.53
CA GLU A 66 1.89 8.47 4.26
C GLU A 66 1.43 7.12 3.70
N GLU A 67 2.25 6.05 3.78
CA GLU A 67 1.84 4.69 3.39
C GLU A 67 0.70 4.15 4.28
N VAL A 68 0.66 4.52 5.56
CA VAL A 68 -0.42 4.12 6.48
C VAL A 68 -1.71 4.85 6.14
N GLU A 69 -1.63 6.15 5.82
CA GLU A 69 -2.77 6.99 5.44
C GLU A 69 -3.34 6.63 4.06
N SER A 70 -2.47 6.30 3.10
CA SER A 70 -2.85 5.94 1.72
C SER A 70 -3.29 4.48 1.54
N ARG A 71 -3.03 3.59 2.51
CA ARG A 71 -3.46 2.18 2.43
C ARG A 71 -4.97 2.10 2.66
N PRO A 72 -5.78 1.66 1.69
CA PRO A 72 -7.19 1.39 1.94
C PRO A 72 -7.31 0.32 3.03
N MET A 73 -8.19 0.60 4.01
CA MET A 73 -8.45 -0.23 5.19
C MET A 73 -8.53 -1.70 4.78
N ARG A 74 -7.73 -2.58 5.40
CA ARG A 74 -7.91 -4.02 5.18
C ARG A 74 -9.29 -4.42 5.71
N ARG A 75 -10.05 -5.18 4.90
CA ARG A 75 -11.32 -5.81 5.26
C ARG A 75 -11.27 -6.33 6.72
N GLY A 76 -11.98 -5.68 7.63
CA GLY A 76 -12.11 -6.10 9.04
C GLY A 76 -11.70 -5.10 10.12
N LEU A 77 -11.26 -3.88 9.80
CA LEU A 77 -11.33 -2.76 10.76
C LEU A 77 -12.43 -1.81 10.30
N TRP A 78 -13.42 -1.59 11.18
CA TRP A 78 -14.52 -0.65 10.99
C TRP A 78 -14.00 0.78 11.16
N THR A 79 -14.32 1.66 10.21
CA THR A 79 -14.10 3.10 10.34
C THR A 79 -15.08 3.71 11.35
N GLU A 80 -14.76 4.87 11.92
CA GLU A 80 -15.67 5.59 12.84
C GLU A 80 -17.03 5.86 12.17
N GLU A 81 -17.01 6.24 10.89
CA GLU A 81 -18.22 6.43 10.07
C GLU A 81 -19.01 5.14 9.87
N GLU A 82 -18.35 4.00 9.61
CA GLU A 82 -19.02 2.68 9.52
C GLU A 82 -19.59 2.22 10.87
N ILE A 83 -18.94 2.56 11.99
CA ILE A 83 -19.43 2.29 13.35
C ILE A 83 -20.68 3.12 13.64
N GLU A 84 -20.68 4.40 13.25
CA GLU A 84 -21.82 5.29 13.38
C GLU A 84 -23.00 4.85 12.50
N ASP A 85 -22.75 4.50 11.24
CA ASP A 85 -23.78 3.99 10.32
C ASP A 85 -24.38 2.66 10.81
N MET A 86 -23.57 1.77 11.37
CA MET A 86 -24.03 0.54 12.01
C MET A 86 -24.89 0.84 13.25
N ALA A 87 -24.46 1.76 14.11
CA ALA A 87 -25.23 2.18 15.28
C ALA A 87 -26.58 2.83 14.88
N ILE A 88 -26.61 3.61 13.80
CA ILE A 88 -27.83 4.20 13.24
C ILE A 88 -28.74 3.10 12.66
N ALA A 89 -28.17 2.13 11.93
CA ALA A 89 -28.93 1.00 11.40
C ALA A 89 -29.54 0.13 12.51
N GLU A 90 -28.79 -0.16 13.56
CA GLU A 90 -29.28 -0.89 14.75
C GLU A 90 -30.35 -0.09 15.51
N ALA A 91 -30.20 1.23 15.64
CA ALA A 91 -31.21 2.10 16.22
C ALA A 91 -32.51 2.12 15.38
N ARG A 92 -32.43 2.05 14.04
CA ARG A 92 -33.61 1.96 13.15
C ARG A 92 -34.36 0.63 13.31
N VAL A 93 -33.66 -0.47 13.62
CA VAL A 93 -34.29 -1.77 13.93
C VAL A 93 -35.05 -1.72 15.27
N MET A 94 -34.53 -0.98 16.26
CA MET A 94 -35.22 -0.79 17.55
C MET A 94 -36.45 0.12 17.44
N VAL A 95 -36.43 1.17 16.61
CA VAL A 95 -37.57 2.08 16.42
C VAL A 95 -38.72 1.39 15.66
N LEU A 96 -38.42 0.49 14.71
CA LEU A 96 -39.44 -0.30 14.00
C LEU A 96 -40.07 -1.41 14.85
N SER A 97 -39.46 -1.78 15.98
CA SER A 97 -40.02 -2.78 16.91
C SER A 97 -40.96 -2.16 17.97
N ILE A 98 -41.01 -0.83 18.09
CA ILE A 98 -41.85 -0.12 19.08
C ILE A 98 -43.08 0.53 18.41
N GLY A 99 -43.27 0.34 17.09
CA GLY A 99 -44.34 1.01 16.35
C GLY A 99 -45.08 0.14 15.35
N THR A 100 -45.93 -0.78 15.81
CA THR A 100 -47.26 -1.08 15.23
C THR A 100 -48.09 -1.86 16.25
N TRP A 101 -49.37 -1.49 16.35
CA TRP A 101 -50.41 -2.03 17.24
C TRP A 101 -50.76 -3.49 16.95
#